data_AF-A0A453M738-F1
#
_entry.id   AF-A0A453M738-F1
#
_cell.length_a   1.000
_cell.length_b   1.000
_cell.length_c   1.000
_cell.angle_alpha   90.00
_cell.angle_beta   90.00
_cell.angle_gamma   90.00
#
_symmetry.space_group_name_H-M   'P 1'
#
loop_
_entity.id
_entity.type
_entity.pdbx_description
1 polymer ?
#
loop_
_entity_poly.entity_id
_entity_poly.type
_entity_poly.pdbx_seq_one_letter_code
_entity_poly.pdbx_strand_id
1 'polypeptide(L)'
;LPWLPQRRTWRAGRACGSSSSATPAPASPASSSPSPPSSSPSPEQKPKLIAECQAADAVVLTYACDRLSTLDRLSSYWLPELRRIQLKAPVIVVGCKLDLRDDQQNSLEQTMAPIMQAFREIETCIECSALRQIQVPEVFYYAQKAVLHPTAPLFDQEAQSLKPRCVRALKRIFILCDHDRDGALSDVELNDFQVRCFSAPLQPTEISGVKRVVQEKMPEGVNDSGLTLTGFLFLHALFIEKGRLETTWTVLRKFGYDNEIKLRDEFIPTSVKRAPDQSYHYLCYRRWN
;
A
#
# COMPACT_ATOMS: atom_id res chain seq x y z
N LEU A 1 -18.42 -3.08 -9.18
CA LEU A 1 -17.39 -4.10 -9.47
C LEU A 1 -17.41 -5.11 -8.31
N PRO A 2 -17.88 -6.35 -8.52
CA PRO A 2 -18.31 -7.26 -7.44
C PRO A 2 -17.18 -8.03 -6.72
N TRP A 3 -15.92 -7.63 -6.89
CA TRP A 3 -14.73 -8.35 -6.40
C TRP A 3 -14.41 -8.10 -4.91
N LEU A 4 -15.40 -8.21 -4.03
CA LEU A 4 -15.22 -8.00 -2.59
C LEU A 4 -15.73 -9.21 -1.79
N PRO A 5 -14.96 -9.69 -0.79
CA PRO A 5 -15.57 -10.23 0.41
C PRO A 5 -16.39 -9.10 1.05
N GLN A 6 -17.67 -9.37 1.29
CA GLN A 6 -18.58 -8.48 1.99
C GLN A 6 -17.94 -7.92 3.26
N ARG A 7 -18.12 -6.60 3.48
CA ARG A 7 -17.81 -5.93 4.74
C ARG A 7 -18.40 -6.72 5.90
N ARG A 8 -17.57 -7.45 6.65
CA ARG A 8 -17.95 -7.91 7.98
C ARG A 8 -17.99 -6.67 8.87
N THR A 9 -19.21 -6.25 9.17
CA THR A 9 -19.52 -5.26 10.20
C THR A 9 -19.04 -5.83 11.54
N TRP A 10 -17.98 -5.24 12.10
CA TRP A 10 -17.60 -5.54 13.47
C TRP A 10 -18.36 -4.60 14.41
N ARG A 11 -19.26 -5.17 15.21
CA ARG A 11 -19.83 -4.50 16.38
C ARG A 11 -18.73 -4.42 17.45
N ALA A 12 -18.37 -3.21 17.85
CA ALA A 12 -17.52 -2.99 19.01
C ALA A 12 -18.28 -3.45 20.28
N GLY A 13 -17.79 -4.52 20.91
CA GLY A 13 -18.21 -4.94 22.24
C GLY A 13 -17.69 -3.96 23.28
N ARG A 14 -18.55 -3.61 24.25
CA ARG A 14 -18.19 -2.82 25.43
C ARG A 14 -17.23 -3.62 26.31
N ALA A 15 -16.21 -2.94 26.83
CA ALA A 15 -15.58 -3.32 28.09
C ALA A 15 -15.53 -2.08 28.99
N CYS A 16 -16.23 -2.18 30.12
CA CYS A 16 -16.19 -1.24 31.23
C CYS A 16 -14.92 -1.43 32.07
N GLY A 17 -14.47 -0.34 32.69
CA GLY A 17 -13.99 -0.35 34.08
C GLY A 17 -12.48 -0.26 34.28
N SER A 18 -11.99 0.91 34.66
CA SER A 18 -11.76 1.20 36.09
C SER A 18 -11.28 2.63 36.30
N SER A 19 -11.84 3.23 37.33
CA SER A 19 -11.61 4.56 37.88
C SER A 19 -10.25 4.68 38.55
N SER A 20 -9.62 5.85 38.45
CA SER A 20 -8.82 6.41 39.55
C SER A 20 -8.82 7.94 39.47
N SER A 21 -9.28 8.54 40.56
CA SER A 21 -9.37 9.96 40.87
C SER A 21 -7.99 10.59 41.11
N ALA A 22 -7.78 11.82 40.60
CA ALA A 22 -6.77 12.71 41.14
C ALA A 22 -7.30 14.16 41.13
N THR A 23 -7.31 14.77 42.31
CA THR A 23 -7.68 16.15 42.65
C THR A 23 -6.67 17.18 42.08
N PRO A 24 -7.06 18.45 41.83
CA PRO A 24 -6.17 19.45 41.22
C PRO A 24 -5.32 20.19 42.27
N ALA A 25 -4.09 20.54 41.89
CA ALA A 25 -3.19 21.41 42.66
C ALA A 25 -3.16 22.84 42.06
N PRO A 26 -2.78 23.88 42.85
CA PRO A 26 -3.22 25.26 42.65
C PRO A 26 -2.39 26.06 41.64
N ALA A 27 -3.03 27.08 41.08
CA ALA A 27 -2.43 28.05 40.16
C ALA A 27 -1.44 29.00 40.85
N SER A 28 -0.41 29.42 40.11
CA SER A 28 0.40 30.61 40.40
C SER A 28 0.74 31.33 39.07
N PRO A 29 0.96 32.66 39.09
CA PRO A 29 0.57 33.50 37.98
C PRO A 29 1.72 34.04 37.10
N ALA A 30 1.30 34.36 35.86
CA ALA A 30 1.71 35.44 34.97
C ALA A 30 3.09 35.45 34.26
N SER A 31 2.97 35.75 32.96
CA SER A 31 3.89 36.50 32.09
C SER A 31 5.06 35.77 31.42
N SER A 32 4.73 35.06 30.34
CA SER A 32 5.52 35.13 29.11
C SER A 32 4.58 34.80 27.95
N SER A 33 4.45 35.73 27.01
CA SER A 33 3.74 35.52 25.74
C SER A 33 4.18 34.19 25.12
N PRO A 34 3.29 33.22 24.87
CA PRO A 34 3.71 31.98 24.25
C PRO A 34 4.02 32.29 22.77
N SER A 35 5.30 32.34 22.44
CA SER A 35 5.74 32.14 21.06
C SER A 35 5.07 30.87 20.55
N PRO A 36 4.58 30.82 19.29
CA PRO A 36 3.96 29.61 18.76
C PRO A 36 4.94 28.46 18.97
N PRO A 37 4.52 27.30 19.54
CA PRO A 37 5.43 26.18 19.73
C PRO A 37 6.02 25.83 18.39
N SER A 38 7.32 26.05 18.23
CA SER A 38 8.02 25.66 17.02
C SER A 38 7.99 24.14 16.99
N SER A 39 7.19 23.56 16.11
CA SER A 39 7.11 22.11 15.92
C SER A 39 8.42 21.49 15.43
N SER A 40 9.44 22.29 15.12
CA SER A 40 10.78 21.81 14.76
C SER A 40 11.54 21.34 16.00
N PRO A 41 12.11 20.12 15.99
CA PRO A 41 12.89 19.62 17.12
C PRO A 41 14.11 20.51 17.37
N SER A 42 14.52 20.64 18.63
CA SER A 42 15.79 21.30 18.95
C SER A 42 16.96 20.54 18.31
N PRO A 43 18.12 21.18 18.06
CA PRO A 43 19.28 20.51 17.46
C PRO A 43 19.69 19.23 18.20
N GLU A 44 19.50 19.19 19.52
CA GLU A 44 19.80 18.05 20.39
C GLU A 44 18.81 16.89 20.24
N GLN A 45 17.54 17.17 19.89
CA GLN A 45 16.50 16.16 19.71
C GLN A 45 16.50 15.55 18.30
N LYS A 46 17.14 16.22 17.34
CA LYS A 46 17.15 15.81 15.93
C LYS A 46 17.72 14.39 15.70
N PRO A 47 18.85 13.98 16.30
CA PRO A 47 19.37 12.63 16.10
C PRO A 47 18.42 11.53 16.60
N LYS A 48 17.80 11.75 17.75
CA LYS A 48 16.83 10.82 18.34
C LYS A 48 15.62 10.63 17.44
N LEU A 49 15.06 11.74 16.94
CA LEU A 49 13.92 11.70 16.03
C LEU A 49 14.24 10.95 14.73
N ILE A 50 15.44 11.16 14.17
CA ILE A 50 15.86 10.44 12.96
C ILE A 50 15.93 8.93 13.22
N ALA A 51 16.49 8.53 14.36
CA ALA A 51 16.57 7.11 14.73
C ALA A 51 15.17 6.50 14.92
N GLU A 52 14.24 7.21 15.57
CA GLU A 52 12.85 6.77 15.73
C GLU A 52 12.13 6.65 14.38
N CYS A 53 12.29 7.63 13.48
CA CYS A 53 11.72 7.54 12.13
C CYS A 53 12.28 6.37 11.32
N GLN A 54 13.58 6.10 11.41
CA GLN A 54 14.21 4.99 10.70
C GLN A 54 13.82 3.62 11.24
N ALA A 55 13.48 3.53 12.53
CA ALA A 55 13.01 2.30 13.17
C ALA A 55 11.49 2.10 13.05
N ALA A 56 10.74 3.12 12.64
CA ALA A 56 9.29 3.07 12.55
C ALA A 56 8.82 2.21 11.36
N ASP A 57 7.75 1.45 11.56
CA ASP A 57 7.07 0.74 10.49
C ASP A 57 6.26 1.68 9.59
N ALA A 58 5.72 2.76 10.14
CA ALA A 58 4.99 3.81 9.43
C ALA A 58 5.17 5.16 10.14
N VAL A 59 5.09 6.26 9.38
CA VAL A 59 5.15 7.62 9.92
C VAL A 59 3.84 8.34 9.64
N VAL A 60 3.22 8.88 10.69
CA VAL A 60 2.00 9.70 10.58
C VAL A 60 2.37 11.16 10.79
N LEU A 61 2.24 11.97 9.74
CA LEU A 61 2.45 13.42 9.79
C LEU A 61 1.11 14.12 9.96
N THR A 62 0.96 14.87 11.05
CA THR A 62 -0.30 15.55 11.36
C THR A 62 -0.24 17.05 11.07
N TYR A 63 -1.32 17.60 10.51
CA TYR A 63 -1.59 19.04 10.47
C TYR A 63 -2.96 19.31 11.11
N ALA A 64 -3.33 20.56 11.33
CA ALA A 64 -4.63 20.94 11.87
C ALA A 64 -5.50 21.58 10.78
N CYS A 65 -6.73 21.05 10.57
CA CYS A 65 -7.66 21.52 9.53
C CYS A 65 -8.04 23.01 9.71
N ASP A 66 -8.09 23.49 10.96
CA ASP A 66 -8.35 24.89 11.32
C ASP A 66 -7.13 25.81 11.10
N ARG A 67 -5.96 25.26 10.73
CA ARG A 67 -4.71 26.04 10.63
C ARG A 67 -3.81 25.53 9.51
N LEU A 68 -4.08 25.98 8.28
CA LEU A 68 -3.35 25.58 7.07
C LEU A 68 -1.84 25.86 7.12
N SER A 69 -1.37 26.83 7.90
CA SER A 69 0.09 27.05 8.09
C SER A 69 0.82 25.85 8.70
N THR A 70 0.10 24.94 9.38
CA THR A 70 0.67 23.67 9.85
C THR A 70 0.84 22.64 8.72
N LEU A 71 -0.02 22.69 7.69
CA LEU A 71 0.15 21.90 6.48
C LEU A 71 1.34 22.43 5.66
N ASP A 72 1.50 23.75 5.55
CA ASP A 72 2.67 24.36 4.90
C ASP A 72 3.99 23.91 5.53
N ARG A 73 4.01 23.73 6.86
CA ARG A 73 5.15 23.16 7.60
C ARG A 73 5.43 21.70 7.22
N LEU A 74 4.40 20.90 6.90
CA LEU A 74 4.64 19.53 6.41
C LEU A 74 5.41 19.56 5.09
N SER A 75 4.96 20.37 4.14
CA SER A 75 5.54 20.49 2.80
C SER A 75 6.91 21.18 2.77
N SER A 76 7.10 22.21 3.59
CA SER A 76 8.34 23.02 3.59
C SER A 76 9.47 22.45 4.43
N TYR A 77 9.17 21.62 5.42
CA TYR A 77 10.17 21.11 6.36
C TYR A 77 10.12 19.59 6.53
N TRP A 78 8.99 19.04 6.96
CA TRP A 78 8.94 17.63 7.37
C TRP A 78 9.14 16.66 6.22
N LEU A 79 8.40 16.82 5.12
CA LEU A 79 8.52 15.95 3.96
C LEU A 79 9.92 16.02 3.31
N PRO A 80 10.53 17.20 3.10
CA PRO A 80 11.93 17.30 2.69
C PRO A 80 12.91 16.62 3.66
N GLU A 81 12.71 16.76 4.97
CA GLU A 81 13.59 16.11 5.96
C GLU A 81 13.45 14.58 5.96
N LEU A 82 12.23 14.04 5.83
CA LEU A 82 12.01 12.59 5.70
C LEU A 82 12.70 12.03 4.44
N ARG A 83 12.64 12.78 3.33
CA ARG A 83 13.37 12.44 2.11
C ARG A 83 14.88 12.50 2.30
N ARG A 84 15.39 13.53 2.99
CA ARG A 84 16.82 13.69 3.29
C ARG A 84 17.39 12.51 4.08
N ILE A 85 16.63 11.96 5.03
CA ILE A 85 17.05 10.79 5.81
C ILE A 85 16.78 9.46 5.10
N GLN A 86 16.26 9.50 3.86
CA GLN A 86 15.90 8.32 3.06
C GLN A 86 14.96 7.38 3.82
N LEU A 87 13.89 7.95 4.38
CA LEU A 87 12.88 7.17 5.08
C LEU A 87 12.33 6.06 4.16
N LYS A 88 12.35 4.82 4.66
CA LYS A 88 11.80 3.65 3.93
C LYS A 88 10.34 3.36 4.30
N ALA A 89 9.91 3.80 5.49
CA ALA A 89 8.57 3.60 5.98
C ALA A 89 7.56 4.47 5.20
N PRO A 90 6.34 3.97 4.96
CA PRO A 90 5.27 4.75 4.35
C PRO A 90 4.89 5.96 5.21
N VAL A 91 4.54 7.07 4.54
CA VAL A 91 4.08 8.29 5.19
C VAL A 91 2.58 8.45 4.99
N ILE A 92 1.85 8.68 6.07
CA ILE A 92 0.43 9.01 6.07
C ILE A 92 0.27 10.44 6.56
N VAL A 93 -0.42 11.29 5.79
CA VAL A 93 -0.70 12.67 6.21
C VAL A 93 -2.09 12.75 6.81
N VAL A 94 -2.22 13.35 8.00
CA VAL A 94 -3.48 13.39 8.74
C VAL A 94 -3.86 14.83 9.10
N GLY A 95 -4.99 15.30 8.59
CA GLY A 95 -5.62 16.54 9.01
C GLY A 95 -6.44 16.33 10.27
N CYS A 96 -5.96 16.81 11.41
CA CYS A 96 -6.64 16.72 12.69
C CYS A 96 -7.62 17.88 12.89
N LYS A 97 -8.54 17.72 13.84
CA LYS A 97 -9.57 18.72 14.19
C LYS A 97 -10.50 19.05 13.02
N LEU A 98 -10.91 18.03 12.27
CA LEU A 98 -11.88 18.18 11.19
C LEU A 98 -13.18 18.87 11.64
N ASP A 99 -13.53 18.77 12.93
CA ASP A 99 -14.68 19.45 13.54
C ASP A 99 -14.56 20.99 13.60
N LEU A 100 -13.36 21.54 13.40
CA LEU A 100 -13.09 22.98 13.34
C LEU A 100 -12.79 23.47 11.92
N ARG A 101 -12.94 22.61 10.92
CA ARG A 101 -12.69 22.96 9.51
C ARG A 101 -13.78 23.92 9.03
N ASP A 102 -13.37 24.95 8.30
CA ASP A 102 -14.31 25.90 7.69
C ASP A 102 -14.90 25.29 6.41
N ASP A 103 -16.23 25.33 6.27
CA ASP A 103 -16.95 24.81 5.10
C ASP A 103 -16.57 25.53 3.80
N GLN A 104 -16.02 26.76 3.88
CA GLN A 104 -15.54 27.50 2.71
C GLN A 104 -14.13 27.09 2.24
N GLN A 105 -13.41 26.26 3.00
CA GLN A 105 -12.08 25.79 2.57
C GLN A 105 -12.18 24.80 1.41
N ASN A 106 -11.18 24.85 0.53
CA ASN A 106 -10.97 23.87 -0.55
C ASN A 106 -11.05 22.44 -0.03
N SER A 107 -11.47 21.51 -0.90
CA SER A 107 -11.52 20.10 -0.53
C SER A 107 -10.12 19.57 -0.19
N LEU A 108 -10.08 18.51 0.62
CA LEU A 108 -8.83 17.81 0.95
C LEU A 108 -8.07 17.42 -0.33
N GLU A 109 -8.79 16.90 -1.32
CA GLU A 109 -8.23 16.48 -2.61
C GLU A 109 -7.54 17.64 -3.33
N GLN A 110 -8.20 18.79 -3.45
CA GLN A 110 -7.63 19.97 -4.09
C GLN A 110 -6.38 20.48 -3.37
N THR A 111 -6.39 20.44 -2.03
CA THR A 111 -5.30 20.93 -1.20
C THR A 111 -4.08 19.98 -1.24
N MET A 112 -4.33 18.67 -1.21
CA MET A 112 -3.28 17.65 -1.10
C MET A 112 -2.73 17.18 -2.45
N ALA A 113 -3.47 17.28 -3.54
CA ALA A 113 -3.02 16.88 -4.88
C ALA A 113 -1.62 17.39 -5.25
N PRO A 114 -1.29 18.70 -5.15
CA PRO A 114 0.04 19.19 -5.48
C PRO A 114 1.12 18.66 -4.53
N ILE A 115 0.80 18.47 -3.25
CA ILE A 115 1.73 17.96 -2.24
C ILE A 115 2.05 16.49 -2.54
N MET A 116 1.05 15.65 -2.80
CA MET A 116 1.24 14.24 -3.15
C MET A 116 1.96 14.05 -4.49
N GLN A 117 1.82 15.00 -5.42
CA GLN A 117 2.59 15.00 -6.66
C GLN A 117 4.08 15.27 -6.42
N ALA A 118 4.39 16.19 -5.50
CA ALA A 118 5.76 16.54 -5.11
C ALA A 118 6.40 15.52 -4.15
N PHE A 119 5.59 14.84 -3.34
CA PHE A 119 5.99 13.89 -2.30
C PHE A 119 5.31 12.53 -2.46
N ARG A 120 5.93 11.68 -3.29
CA ARG A 120 5.45 10.35 -3.66
C ARG A 120 5.53 9.32 -2.53
N GLU A 121 6.30 9.63 -1.48
CA GLU A 121 6.36 8.86 -0.24
C GLU A 121 5.06 8.94 0.59
N ILE A 122 4.18 9.89 0.28
CA ILE A 122 2.85 9.99 0.90
C ILE A 122 1.95 8.92 0.26
N GLU A 123 1.58 7.91 1.05
CA GLU A 123 0.70 6.84 0.60
C GLU A 123 -0.77 7.28 0.58
N THR A 124 -1.19 8.04 1.59
CA THR A 124 -2.56 8.58 1.64
C THR A 124 -2.67 9.79 2.56
N CYS A 125 -3.78 10.53 2.41
CA CYS A 125 -4.15 11.61 3.30
C CYS A 125 -5.57 11.42 3.84
N ILE A 126 -5.76 11.68 5.14
CA ILE A 126 -7.02 11.46 5.85
C ILE A 126 -7.29 12.67 6.74
N GLU A 127 -8.51 13.19 6.74
CA GLU A 127 -8.96 14.13 7.77
C GLU A 127 -9.72 13.40 8.86
N CYS A 128 -9.49 13.76 10.12
CA CYS A 128 -10.12 13.14 11.26
C CYS A 128 -10.44 14.15 12.37
N SER A 129 -11.42 13.83 13.20
CA SER A 129 -11.69 14.54 14.45
C SER A 129 -11.60 13.55 15.61
N ALA A 130 -10.59 13.69 16.46
CA ALA A 130 -10.51 12.92 17.70
C ALA A 130 -11.63 13.30 18.67
N LEU A 131 -12.04 14.57 18.69
CA LEU A 131 -13.13 15.03 19.56
C LEU A 131 -14.47 14.40 19.19
N ARG A 132 -14.79 14.39 17.88
CA ARG A 132 -16.05 13.83 17.37
C ARG A 132 -15.94 12.35 16.99
N GLN A 133 -14.78 11.73 17.19
CA GLN A 133 -14.48 10.34 16.82
C GLN A 133 -14.74 10.05 15.33
N ILE A 134 -14.41 11.01 14.46
CA ILE A 134 -14.58 10.91 13.01
C ILE A 134 -13.26 10.43 12.40
N GLN A 135 -13.31 9.32 11.64
CA GLN A 135 -12.21 8.79 10.84
C GLN A 135 -10.92 8.41 11.59
N VAL A 136 -10.95 8.37 12.94
CA VAL A 136 -9.78 7.99 13.75
C VAL A 136 -9.35 6.54 13.49
N PRO A 137 -10.25 5.54 13.44
CA PRO A 137 -9.86 4.17 13.10
C PRO A 137 -9.22 4.03 11.71
N GLU A 138 -9.66 4.84 10.75
CA GLU A 138 -9.18 4.85 9.38
C GLU A 138 -7.70 5.25 9.30
N VAL A 139 -7.24 6.20 10.13
CA VAL A 139 -5.83 6.58 10.22
C VAL A 139 -4.95 5.35 10.50
N PHE A 140 -5.31 4.57 11.52
CA PHE A 140 -4.57 3.36 11.90
C PHE A 140 -4.70 2.25 10.85
N TYR A 141 -5.90 2.08 10.29
CA TYR A 141 -6.15 1.11 9.23
C TYR A 141 -5.26 1.37 8.01
N TYR A 142 -5.18 2.61 7.54
CA TYR A 142 -4.38 2.94 6.36
C TYR A 142 -2.87 2.92 6.64
N ALA A 143 -2.44 3.31 7.84
CA ALA A 143 -1.05 3.14 8.26
C ALA A 143 -0.64 1.66 8.23
N GLN A 144 -1.44 0.78 8.83
CA GLN A 144 -1.20 -0.67 8.78
C GLN A 144 -1.26 -1.20 7.35
N LYS A 145 -2.25 -0.78 6.57
CA LYS A 145 -2.42 -1.23 5.17
C LYS A 145 -1.20 -0.88 4.32
N ALA A 146 -0.62 0.30 4.49
CA ALA A 146 0.56 0.74 3.75
C ALA A 146 1.80 -0.11 4.05
N VAL A 147 1.96 -0.53 5.32
CA VAL A 147 3.03 -1.46 5.74
C VAL A 147 2.79 -2.86 5.20
N LEU A 148 1.55 -3.35 5.30
CA LEU A 148 1.18 -4.68 4.86
C LEU A 148 1.14 -4.81 3.34
N HIS A 149 0.96 -3.73 2.59
CA HIS A 149 0.76 -3.78 1.14
C HIS A 149 1.53 -2.66 0.44
N PRO A 150 2.88 -2.64 0.52
CA PRO A 150 3.66 -1.51 0.05
C PRO A 150 3.52 -1.33 -1.47
N THR A 151 3.34 -0.09 -1.91
CA THR A 151 3.22 0.26 -3.34
C THR A 151 4.57 0.22 -4.04
N ALA A 152 5.61 0.72 -3.36
CA ALA A 152 6.95 0.93 -3.89
C ALA A 152 7.59 -0.26 -4.65
N PRO A 153 7.47 -1.53 -4.22
CA PRO A 153 8.07 -2.63 -4.99
C PRO A 153 7.23 -3.03 -6.22
N LEU A 154 5.93 -2.72 -6.25
CA LEU A 154 5.01 -3.15 -7.31
C LEU A 154 5.01 -2.21 -8.52
N PHE A 155 4.98 -0.90 -8.27
CA PHE A 155 4.60 0.09 -9.27
C PHE A 155 5.55 1.29 -9.26
N ASP A 156 5.84 1.78 -10.46
CA ASP A 156 6.56 3.00 -10.68
C ASP A 156 5.56 4.12 -10.96
N GLN A 157 5.45 5.06 -10.01
CA GLN A 157 4.47 6.13 -10.12
C GLN A 157 4.90 7.21 -11.13
N GLU A 158 6.18 7.31 -11.49
CA GLU A 158 6.65 8.24 -12.52
C GLU A 158 6.38 7.66 -13.91
N ALA A 159 6.78 6.40 -14.14
CA ALA A 159 6.55 5.72 -15.40
C ALA A 159 5.11 5.20 -15.58
N GLN A 160 4.23 5.40 -14.59
CA GLN A 160 2.85 4.87 -14.53
C GLN A 160 2.77 3.41 -14.99
N SER A 161 3.68 2.57 -14.48
CA SER A 161 3.81 1.18 -14.93
C SER A 161 4.30 0.24 -13.83
N LEU A 162 4.04 -1.06 -14.00
CA LEU A 162 4.54 -2.09 -13.10
C LEU A 162 6.07 -2.15 -13.14
N LYS A 163 6.71 -2.29 -11.97
CA LYS A 163 8.17 -2.43 -11.91
C LYS A 163 8.62 -3.76 -12.53
N PRO A 164 9.82 -3.83 -13.15
CA PRO A 164 10.29 -5.04 -13.83
C PRO A 164 10.29 -6.32 -12.97
N ARG A 165 10.54 -6.21 -11.66
CA ARG A 165 10.46 -7.36 -10.73
C ARG A 165 9.02 -7.85 -10.56
N CYS A 166 8.07 -6.95 -10.38
CA CYS A 166 6.65 -7.27 -10.30
C CYS A 166 6.15 -7.94 -11.59
N VAL A 167 6.51 -7.38 -12.76
CA VAL A 167 6.19 -7.97 -14.07
C VAL A 167 6.71 -9.40 -14.20
N ARG A 168 7.98 -9.65 -13.84
CA ARG A 168 8.55 -11.00 -13.88
C ARG A 168 7.82 -11.97 -12.95
N ALA A 169 7.47 -11.52 -11.74
CA ALA A 169 6.76 -12.33 -10.78
C ALA A 169 5.36 -12.70 -11.27
N LEU A 170 4.58 -11.72 -11.73
CA LEU A 170 3.25 -11.93 -12.30
C LEU A 170 3.28 -12.77 -13.57
N LYS A 171 4.27 -12.58 -14.44
CA LYS A 171 4.47 -13.44 -15.62
C LYS A 171 4.72 -14.90 -15.24
N ARG A 172 5.53 -15.17 -14.21
CA ARG A 172 5.70 -16.54 -13.70
C ARG A 172 4.39 -17.11 -13.17
N ILE A 173 3.59 -16.31 -12.46
CA ILE A 173 2.29 -16.73 -11.93
C ILE A 173 1.35 -17.09 -13.08
N PHE A 174 1.25 -16.24 -14.10
CA PHE A 174 0.47 -16.52 -15.31
C PHE A 174 0.82 -17.88 -15.93
N ILE A 175 2.11 -18.14 -16.16
CA ILE A 175 2.59 -19.41 -16.75
C ILE A 175 2.26 -20.62 -15.86
N LEU A 176 2.15 -20.44 -14.54
CA LEU A 176 1.77 -21.53 -13.62
C LEU A 176 0.26 -21.81 -13.61
N CYS A 177 -0.55 -20.85 -14.04
CA CYS A 177 -2.00 -20.95 -14.12
C CYS A 177 -2.49 -21.35 -15.51
N ASP A 178 -1.73 -21.04 -16.55
CA ASP A 178 -1.93 -21.49 -17.94
C ASP A 178 -1.55 -22.99 -18.02
N HIS A 179 -2.54 -23.85 -17.83
CA HIS A 179 -2.38 -25.29 -17.67
C HIS A 179 -2.25 -25.99 -19.02
N ASP A 180 -2.98 -25.53 -20.03
CA ASP A 180 -2.89 -26.07 -21.39
C ASP A 180 -1.79 -25.40 -22.24
N ARG A 181 -1.20 -24.30 -21.76
CA ARG A 181 -0.08 -23.57 -22.35
C ARG A 181 -0.42 -22.94 -23.69
N ASP A 182 -1.67 -22.53 -23.86
CA ASP A 182 -2.13 -21.87 -25.07
C ASP A 182 -1.83 -20.36 -25.09
N GLY A 183 -1.31 -19.82 -23.98
CA GLY A 183 -0.92 -18.43 -23.84
C GLY A 183 -2.04 -17.49 -23.37
N ALA A 184 -3.18 -18.04 -22.95
CA ALA A 184 -4.29 -17.34 -22.32
C ALA A 184 -4.77 -18.08 -21.06
N LEU A 185 -5.55 -17.39 -20.22
CA LEU A 185 -6.31 -18.02 -19.15
C LEU A 185 -7.76 -18.14 -19.59
N SER A 186 -8.18 -19.37 -19.84
CA SER A 186 -9.58 -19.73 -20.09
C SER A 186 -10.49 -19.40 -18.90
N ASP A 187 -11.81 -19.52 -19.07
CA ASP A 187 -12.76 -19.30 -17.96
C ASP A 187 -12.52 -20.26 -16.79
N VAL A 188 -12.14 -21.50 -17.11
CA VAL A 188 -11.84 -22.54 -16.12
C VAL A 188 -10.58 -22.17 -15.34
N GLU A 189 -9.48 -21.87 -16.03
CA GLU A 189 -8.21 -21.52 -15.38
C GLU A 189 -8.29 -20.20 -14.61
N LEU A 190 -9.06 -19.22 -15.10
CA LEU A 190 -9.29 -17.98 -14.40
C LEU A 190 -10.10 -18.19 -13.11
N ASN A 191 -11.09 -19.08 -13.15
CA ASN A 191 -11.82 -19.49 -11.95
C ASN A 191 -10.93 -20.26 -10.97
N ASP A 192 -10.12 -21.20 -11.45
CA ASP A 192 -9.19 -21.97 -10.61
C ASP A 192 -8.14 -21.06 -9.97
N PHE A 193 -7.62 -20.10 -10.72
CA PHE A 193 -6.77 -19.03 -10.21
C PHE A 193 -7.45 -18.24 -9.09
N GLN A 194 -8.71 -17.86 -9.27
CA GLN A 194 -9.49 -17.15 -8.26
C GLN A 194 -9.65 -17.99 -6.99
N VAL A 195 -10.10 -19.24 -7.12
CA VAL A 195 -10.30 -20.14 -5.98
C VAL A 195 -8.99 -20.33 -5.22
N ARG A 196 -7.87 -20.51 -5.93
CA ARG A 196 -6.55 -20.64 -5.33
C ARG A 196 -6.12 -19.39 -4.56
N CYS A 197 -6.35 -18.21 -5.12
CA CYS A 197 -5.85 -16.96 -4.55
C CYS A 197 -6.74 -16.40 -3.44
N PHE A 198 -8.06 -16.50 -3.61
CA PHE A 198 -9.06 -15.77 -2.82
C PHE A 198 -10.08 -16.70 -2.13
N SER A 199 -9.93 -18.02 -2.28
CA SER A 199 -10.80 -19.02 -1.65
C SER A 199 -12.30 -18.83 -1.99
N ALA A 200 -12.60 -18.28 -3.17
CA ALA A 200 -13.95 -18.05 -3.66
C ALA A 200 -13.98 -18.22 -5.19
N PRO A 201 -14.97 -18.92 -5.76
CA PRO A 201 -15.11 -19.03 -7.21
C PRO A 201 -15.70 -17.76 -7.82
N LEU A 202 -15.59 -17.62 -9.14
CA LEU A 202 -16.24 -16.57 -9.91
C LEU A 202 -17.50 -17.09 -10.57
N GLN A 203 -18.55 -16.27 -10.55
CA GLN A 203 -19.68 -16.50 -11.42
C GLN A 203 -19.28 -16.22 -12.88
N PRO A 204 -19.85 -16.94 -13.87
CA PRO A 204 -19.55 -16.71 -15.28
C PRO A 204 -19.75 -15.24 -15.72
N THR A 205 -20.74 -14.55 -15.14
CA THR A 205 -20.98 -13.13 -15.40
C THR A 205 -19.86 -12.23 -14.89
N GLU A 206 -19.18 -12.60 -13.81
CA GLU A 206 -18.03 -11.88 -13.25
C GLU A 206 -16.78 -12.08 -14.10
N ILE A 207 -16.58 -13.29 -14.63
CA ILE A 207 -15.50 -13.62 -15.58
C ILE A 207 -15.65 -12.78 -16.84
N SER A 208 -16.82 -12.82 -17.47
CA SER A 208 -17.13 -12.00 -18.64
C SER A 208 -16.98 -10.51 -18.35
N GLY A 209 -17.34 -10.08 -17.14
CA GLY A 209 -17.16 -8.71 -16.67
C GLY A 209 -15.69 -8.28 -16.61
N VAL A 210 -14.77 -9.14 -16.14
CA VAL A 210 -13.33 -8.86 -16.13
C VAL A 210 -12.77 -8.79 -17.54
N LYS A 211 -13.08 -9.79 -18.38
CA LYS A 211 -12.62 -9.81 -19.77
C LYS A 211 -13.06 -8.55 -20.51
N ARG A 212 -14.31 -8.13 -20.34
CA ARG A 212 -14.83 -6.88 -20.92
C ARG A 212 -14.06 -5.65 -20.45
N VAL A 213 -13.82 -5.50 -19.14
CA VAL A 213 -13.06 -4.35 -18.61
C VAL A 213 -11.64 -4.28 -19.17
N VAL A 214 -11.00 -5.44 -19.36
CA VAL A 214 -9.68 -5.51 -19.98
C VAL A 214 -9.78 -5.13 -21.46
N GLN A 215 -10.68 -5.77 -22.20
CA GLN A 215 -10.83 -5.58 -23.65
C GLN A 215 -11.25 -4.16 -24.04
N GLU A 216 -12.05 -3.48 -23.22
CA GLU A 216 -12.44 -2.07 -23.41
C GLU A 216 -11.23 -1.12 -23.40
N LYS A 217 -10.18 -1.44 -22.64
CA LYS A 217 -8.99 -0.58 -22.49
C LYS A 217 -7.76 -1.11 -23.23
N MET A 218 -7.72 -2.41 -23.47
CA MET A 218 -6.62 -3.14 -24.07
C MET A 218 -7.23 -4.28 -24.90
N PRO A 219 -7.59 -4.03 -26.18
CA PRO A 219 -8.24 -5.02 -27.04
C PRO A 219 -7.47 -6.34 -27.14
N GLU A 220 -6.14 -6.29 -27.17
CA GLU A 220 -5.22 -7.44 -27.19
C GLU A 220 -5.06 -8.15 -25.83
N GLY A 221 -5.68 -7.61 -24.79
CA GLY A 221 -5.68 -8.19 -23.45
C GLY A 221 -6.59 -9.42 -23.32
N VAL A 222 -7.47 -9.65 -24.30
CA VAL A 222 -8.35 -10.82 -24.38
C VAL A 222 -8.36 -11.33 -25.81
N ASN A 223 -8.23 -12.64 -25.99
CA ASN A 223 -8.36 -13.33 -27.28
C ASN A 223 -9.45 -14.42 -27.20
N ASP A 224 -9.57 -15.22 -28.26
CA ASP A 224 -10.58 -16.29 -28.34
C ASP A 224 -10.40 -17.38 -27.25
N SER A 225 -9.17 -17.60 -26.80
CA SER A 225 -8.85 -18.54 -25.71
C SER A 225 -9.15 -17.98 -24.32
N GLY A 226 -8.95 -16.68 -24.12
CA GLY A 226 -9.24 -16.03 -22.84
C GLY A 226 -8.39 -14.81 -22.52
N LEU A 227 -8.05 -14.65 -21.24
CA LEU A 227 -7.27 -13.51 -20.75
C LEU A 227 -5.78 -13.72 -21.07
N THR A 228 -5.19 -12.87 -21.90
CA THR A 228 -3.78 -13.01 -22.30
C THR A 228 -2.83 -12.53 -21.20
N LEU A 229 -1.53 -12.84 -21.33
CA LEU A 229 -0.51 -12.33 -20.39
C LEU A 229 -0.52 -10.79 -20.30
N THR A 230 -0.67 -10.08 -21.43
CA THR A 230 -0.74 -8.61 -21.44
C THR A 230 -1.99 -8.13 -20.70
N GLY A 231 -3.15 -8.76 -20.92
CA GLY A 231 -4.37 -8.48 -20.19
C GLY A 231 -4.25 -8.75 -18.69
N PHE A 232 -3.59 -9.83 -18.30
CA PHE A 232 -3.33 -10.18 -16.90
C PHE A 232 -2.44 -9.13 -16.20
N LEU A 233 -1.36 -8.70 -16.84
CA LEU A 233 -0.49 -7.64 -16.31
C LEU A 233 -1.24 -6.31 -16.22
N PHE A 234 -2.01 -5.97 -17.25
CA PHE A 234 -2.85 -4.77 -17.27
C PHE A 234 -3.87 -4.77 -16.13
N LEU A 235 -4.53 -5.91 -15.87
CA LEU A 235 -5.50 -6.04 -14.78
C LEU A 235 -4.85 -5.76 -13.41
N HIS A 236 -3.62 -6.26 -13.19
CA HIS A 236 -2.87 -5.99 -11.96
C HIS A 236 -2.42 -4.53 -11.84
N ALA A 237 -2.00 -3.89 -12.94
CA ALA A 237 -1.74 -2.46 -12.96
C ALA A 237 -3.00 -1.65 -12.59
N LEU A 238 -4.15 -2.00 -13.18
CA LEU A 238 -5.44 -1.36 -12.89
C LEU A 238 -5.87 -1.54 -11.42
N PHE A 239 -5.59 -2.68 -10.79
CA PHE A 239 -5.84 -2.85 -9.35
C PHE A 239 -5.02 -1.87 -8.52
N ILE A 240 -3.74 -1.70 -8.85
CA ILE A 240 -2.82 -0.80 -8.13
C ILE A 240 -3.26 0.66 -8.29
N GLU A 241 -3.54 1.10 -9.52
CA GLU A 241 -4.02 2.46 -9.80
C GLU A 241 -5.33 2.80 -9.07
N LYS A 242 -6.17 1.80 -8.82
CA LYS A 242 -7.42 1.95 -8.05
C LYS A 242 -7.22 1.80 -6.53
N GLY A 243 -5.98 1.77 -6.03
CA GLY A 243 -5.67 1.63 -4.60
C GLY A 243 -5.98 0.25 -4.02
N ARG A 244 -6.14 -0.77 -4.87
CA ARG A 244 -6.46 -2.17 -4.52
C ARG A 244 -5.21 -3.05 -4.51
N LEU A 245 -4.17 -2.55 -3.86
CA LEU A 245 -2.85 -3.21 -3.73
C LEU A 245 -2.95 -4.62 -3.12
N GLU A 246 -3.86 -4.80 -2.17
CA GLU A 246 -4.10 -6.08 -1.46
C GLU A 246 -4.41 -7.22 -2.43
N THR A 247 -5.14 -6.97 -3.52
CA THR A 247 -5.47 -8.00 -4.52
C THR A 247 -4.19 -8.55 -5.16
N THR A 248 -3.30 -7.66 -5.62
CA THR A 248 -2.02 -8.04 -6.23
C THR A 248 -1.09 -8.71 -5.21
N TRP A 249 -1.02 -8.19 -3.98
CA TRP A 249 -0.21 -8.78 -2.92
C TRP A 249 -0.68 -10.16 -2.47
N THR A 250 -1.99 -10.39 -2.43
CA THR A 250 -2.57 -11.70 -2.11
C THR A 250 -2.12 -12.75 -3.11
N VAL A 251 -2.21 -12.42 -4.41
CA VAL A 251 -1.72 -13.26 -5.50
C VAL A 251 -0.23 -13.54 -5.33
N LEU A 252 0.61 -12.50 -5.21
CA LEU A 252 2.05 -12.68 -5.02
C LEU A 252 2.39 -13.60 -3.83
N ARG A 253 1.75 -13.40 -2.68
CA ARG A 253 2.00 -14.22 -1.47
C ARG A 253 1.56 -15.66 -1.63
N LYS A 254 0.42 -15.92 -2.29
CA LYS A 254 -0.05 -17.28 -2.59
C LYS A 254 0.90 -18.06 -3.50
N PHE A 255 1.68 -17.36 -4.30
CA PHE A 255 2.73 -17.94 -5.14
C PHE A 255 4.13 -17.85 -4.53
N GLY A 256 4.23 -17.53 -3.24
CA GLY A 256 5.46 -17.64 -2.46
C GLY A 256 6.32 -16.38 -2.42
N TYR A 257 5.87 -15.25 -2.98
CA TYR A 257 6.65 -14.01 -2.94
C TYR A 257 6.53 -13.26 -1.60
N ASP A 258 7.63 -12.67 -1.16
CA ASP A 258 7.70 -11.75 -0.02
C ASP A 258 7.46 -10.27 -0.41
N ASN A 259 7.58 -9.36 0.54
CA ASN A 259 7.38 -7.92 0.32
C ASN A 259 8.47 -7.26 -0.56
N GLU A 260 9.58 -7.95 -0.84
CA GLU A 260 10.61 -7.52 -1.80
C GLU A 260 10.41 -8.13 -3.20
N ILE A 261 9.32 -8.90 -3.39
CA ILE A 261 9.01 -9.68 -4.59
C ILE A 261 10.14 -10.69 -4.88
N LYS A 262 10.67 -11.30 -3.82
CA LYS A 262 11.55 -12.46 -3.90
C LYS A 262 10.76 -13.71 -3.53
N LEU A 263 11.06 -14.82 -4.22
CA LEU A 263 10.50 -16.12 -3.81
C LEU A 263 11.11 -16.49 -2.47
N ARG A 264 10.27 -16.85 -1.51
CA ARG A 264 10.70 -17.38 -0.21
C ARG A 264 11.43 -18.71 -0.42
N ASP A 265 12.42 -18.98 0.42
CA ASP A 265 13.29 -20.16 0.33
C ASP A 265 12.51 -21.49 0.33
N GLU A 266 11.35 -21.52 1.00
CA GLU A 266 10.41 -22.65 1.02
C GLU A 266 9.90 -23.04 -0.38
N PHE A 267 9.86 -22.09 -1.31
CA PHE A 267 9.43 -22.28 -2.70
C PHE A 267 10.60 -22.46 -3.66
N ILE A 268 11.83 -22.39 -3.16
CA ILE A 268 13.04 -22.70 -3.91
C ILE A 268 13.37 -24.16 -3.63
N PRO A 269 13.43 -25.04 -4.65
CA PRO A 269 13.79 -26.43 -4.43
C PRO A 269 15.13 -26.53 -3.72
N THR A 270 15.11 -26.94 -2.46
CA THR A 270 16.32 -27.05 -1.64
C THR A 270 16.99 -28.37 -1.99
N SER A 271 18.18 -28.26 -2.60
CA SER A 271 19.16 -29.32 -2.86
C SER A 271 18.60 -30.66 -3.38
N VAL A 272 18.80 -30.92 -4.67
CA VAL A 272 18.80 -32.28 -5.20
C VAL A 272 19.71 -33.14 -4.32
N LYS A 273 19.17 -34.20 -3.68
CA LYS A 273 19.97 -35.17 -2.94
C LYS A 273 21.00 -35.76 -3.91
N ARG A 274 22.27 -35.44 -3.70
CA ARG A 274 23.40 -35.98 -4.48
C ARG A 274 23.46 -37.49 -4.32
N ALA A 275 23.44 -38.22 -5.42
CA ALA A 275 24.07 -39.53 -5.46
C ALA A 275 25.59 -39.33 -5.71
N PRO A 276 26.49 -40.15 -5.12
CA PRO A 276 27.94 -39.95 -5.22
C PRO A 276 28.51 -39.95 -6.64
N ASP A 277 27.77 -40.47 -7.60
CA ASP A 277 28.12 -40.68 -9.00
C ASP A 277 27.58 -39.61 -9.97
N GLN A 278 26.84 -38.62 -9.48
CA GLN A 278 26.17 -37.64 -10.35
C GLN A 278 27.07 -36.42 -10.65
N SER A 279 27.59 -36.33 -11.88
CA SER A 279 28.28 -35.13 -12.40
C SER A 279 27.36 -34.31 -13.31
N TYR A 280 27.18 -33.01 -13.02
CA TYR A 280 26.48 -32.08 -13.90
C TYR A 280 27.47 -31.37 -14.83
N HIS A 281 27.27 -31.50 -16.14
CA HIS A 281 27.83 -30.54 -17.09
C HIS A 281 26.91 -29.32 -17.15
N TYR A 282 27.31 -28.24 -16.48
CA TYR A 282 26.71 -26.94 -16.71
C TYR A 282 27.14 -26.46 -18.11
N LEU A 283 26.26 -26.61 -19.10
CA LEU A 283 26.40 -25.91 -20.37
C LEU A 283 26.15 -24.42 -20.13
N CYS A 284 27.22 -23.70 -19.84
CA CYS A 284 27.23 -22.25 -19.83
C CYS A 284 27.09 -21.78 -21.29
N TYR A 285 25.86 -21.56 -21.75
CA TYR A 285 25.65 -20.80 -22.98
C TYR A 285 26.13 -19.38 -22.72
N ARG A 286 27.39 -19.12 -23.11
CA ARG A 286 27.88 -17.76 -23.31
C ARG A 286 26.97 -17.09 -24.32
N ARG A 287 26.25 -16.08 -23.82
CA ARG A 287 25.55 -15.05 -24.58
C ARG A 287 26.47 -14.58 -25.71
N TRP A 288 26.08 -14.83 -26.96
CA TRP A 288 26.67 -14.13 -28.10
C TRP A 288 26.18 -12.67 -28.06
N ASN A 289 27.10 -11.76 -28.43
CA ASN A 289 26.95 -10.30 -28.44
C ASN A 289 25.66 -9.82 -29.10
#